data_AF-A0A2C1KTP7-F1
#
_entry.id   AF-A0A2C1KTP7-F1
#
_cell.length_a   1.000
_cell.length_b   1.000
_cell.length_c   1.000
_cell.angle_alpha   90.00
_cell.angle_beta   90.00
_cell.angle_gamma   90.00
#
_symmetry.space_group_name_H-M   'P 1'
#
loop_
_entity.id
_entity.type
_entity.pdbx_description
1 polymer ?
#
loop_
_entity_poly.entity_id
_entity_poly.type
_entity_poly.pdbx_seq_one_letter_code
_entity_poly.pdbx_strand_id
1 'polypeptide(L)'
;MFPSVITQRGQDFHLINTSLSQSQIKQLLLSNPYDIFAVINESHDQSEEEMFTTFLVLHSAEFDNRVILYDISRQTHTTITTEILFLSKGYIEFIDVGMVDRLPVKLYKREEAR
;
A
#
# COMPACT_ATOMS: atom_id res chain seq x y z
N MET A 1 -4.63 -12.23 7.84
CA MET A 1 -3.14 -12.21 7.74
C MET A 1 -2.80 -11.72 6.34
N PHE A 2 -1.67 -11.04 6.07
CA PHE A 2 -1.38 -10.64 4.69
C PHE A 2 -1.04 -11.87 3.82
N PRO A 3 -1.80 -12.17 2.75
CA PRO A 3 -1.52 -13.29 1.87
C PRO A 3 -0.28 -13.03 1.02
N SER A 4 0.45 -14.07 0.63
CA SER A 4 1.64 -13.92 -0.23
C SER A 4 1.30 -13.44 -1.65
N VAL A 5 0.08 -13.72 -2.11
CA VAL A 5 -0.46 -13.31 -3.41
C VAL A 5 -1.88 -12.79 -3.21
N ILE A 6 -2.21 -11.69 -3.89
CA ILE A 6 -3.58 -11.17 -3.99
C ILE A 6 -3.94 -11.14 -5.47
N THR A 7 -5.12 -11.65 -5.80
CA THR A 7 -5.65 -11.58 -7.16
C THR A 7 -6.78 -10.56 -7.21
N GLN A 8 -6.64 -9.52 -8.01
CA GLN A 8 -7.65 -8.47 -8.15
C GLN A 8 -7.80 -8.08 -9.62
N ARG A 9 -9.04 -8.09 -10.12
CA ARG A 9 -9.37 -7.77 -11.53
C ARG A 9 -8.55 -8.58 -12.55
N GLY A 10 -8.25 -9.85 -12.24
CA GLY A 10 -7.47 -10.74 -13.10
C GLY A 10 -5.96 -10.46 -13.13
N GLN A 11 -5.45 -9.62 -12.21
CA GLN A 11 -4.02 -9.38 -12.02
C GLN A 11 -3.57 -9.94 -10.68
N ASP A 12 -2.37 -10.52 -10.67
CA ASP A 12 -1.74 -11.04 -9.47
C ASP A 12 -0.71 -10.05 -8.91
N PHE A 13 -0.79 -9.86 -7.61
CA PHE A 13 0.06 -8.97 -6.84
C PHE A 13 0.82 -9.81 -5.81
N HIS A 14 2.15 -9.72 -5.82
CA HIS A 14 3.02 -10.53 -4.99
C HIS A 14 3.59 -9.72 -3.83
N LEU A 15 3.50 -10.27 -2.62
CA LEU A 15 3.96 -9.62 -1.41
C LEU A 15 5.48 -9.42 -1.43
N ILE A 16 5.92 -8.19 -1.17
CA ILE A 16 7.32 -7.86 -0.98
C ILE A 16 7.71 -8.25 0.45
N ASN A 17 8.14 -9.50 0.62
CA ASN A 17 8.38 -10.15 1.92
C ASN A 17 9.62 -9.66 2.69
N THR A 18 10.20 -8.52 2.33
CA THR A 18 11.41 -7.98 2.97
C THR A 18 11.08 -6.68 3.72
N SER A 19 11.63 -6.51 4.92
CA SER A 19 11.58 -5.22 5.61
C SER A 19 12.48 -4.24 4.87
N LEU A 20 11.88 -3.17 4.33
CA LEU A 20 12.60 -2.15 3.56
C LEU A 20 12.74 -0.88 4.39
N SER A 21 13.96 -0.35 4.44
CA SER A 21 14.21 0.99 4.96
C SER A 21 13.58 2.07 4.05
N GLN A 22 13.48 3.30 4.55
CA GLN A 22 12.93 4.43 3.79
C GLN A 22 13.65 4.66 2.45
N SER A 23 14.98 4.57 2.43
CA SER A 23 15.76 4.74 1.21
C SER A 23 15.49 3.62 0.20
N GLN A 24 15.36 2.38 0.68
CA GLN A 24 15.02 1.24 -0.17
C GLN A 24 13.60 1.34 -0.74
N ILE A 25 12.63 1.82 0.05
CA ILE A 25 11.27 2.07 -0.47
C ILE A 25 11.31 3.17 -1.52
N LYS A 26 12.01 4.29 -1.29
CA LYS A 26 12.18 5.35 -2.30
C LYS A 26 12.73 4.79 -3.62
N GLN A 27 13.83 4.05 -3.54
CA GLN A 27 14.44 3.44 -4.72
C GLN A 27 13.49 2.46 -5.41
N LEU A 28 12.81 1.60 -4.64
CA LEU A 28 11.83 0.66 -5.17
C LEU A 28 10.74 1.37 -5.98
N LEU A 29 10.16 2.45 -5.44
CA LEU A 29 9.10 3.21 -6.08
C LEU A 29 9.59 3.93 -7.33
N LEU A 30 10.77 4.55 -7.30
CA LEU A 30 11.35 5.24 -8.46
C LEU A 30 11.74 4.27 -9.58
N SER A 31 12.22 3.07 -9.25
CA SER A 31 12.61 2.06 -10.24
C SER A 31 11.43 1.24 -10.79
N ASN A 32 10.26 1.30 -10.15
CA ASN A 32 9.08 0.53 -10.55
C ASN A 32 7.84 1.45 -10.57
N PRO A 33 7.82 2.48 -11.43
CA PRO A 33 6.71 3.42 -11.49
C PRO A 33 5.42 2.67 -11.85
N TYR A 34 4.37 2.89 -11.07
CA TYR A 34 3.04 2.29 -11.25
C TYR A 34 2.91 0.77 -11.05
N ASP A 35 3.95 0.11 -10.52
CA ASP A 35 3.94 -1.36 -10.31
C ASP A 35 3.98 -1.77 -8.83
N ILE A 36 4.05 -0.80 -7.92
CA ILE A 36 4.06 -1.03 -6.48
C ILE A 36 2.71 -0.64 -5.88
N PHE A 37 2.20 -1.53 -5.05
CA PHE A 37 0.88 -1.43 -4.44
C PHE A 37 1.01 -1.51 -2.93
N ALA A 38 0.22 -0.73 -2.21
CA ALA A 38 0.08 -0.80 -0.76
C ALA A 38 -1.26 -1.47 -0.47
N VAL A 39 -1.23 -2.59 0.25
CA VAL A 39 -2.44 -3.30 0.65
C VAL A 39 -2.63 -3.12 2.13
N ILE A 40 -3.83 -2.68 2.49
CA ILE A 40 -4.27 -2.51 3.86
C ILE A 40 -5.23 -3.64 4.18
N ASN A 41 -5.08 -4.22 5.37
CA ASN A 41 -6.09 -5.10 5.93
C ASN A 41 -7.01 -4.29 6.84
N GLU A 42 -8.26 -4.08 6.41
CA GLU A 42 -9.31 -3.38 7.17
C GLU A 42 -10.17 -4.33 8.00
N SER A 43 -9.83 -5.62 8.06
CA SER A 43 -10.54 -6.57 8.92
C SER A 43 -10.40 -6.16 10.40
N HIS A 44 -11.47 -5.61 10.96
CA HIS A 44 -11.62 -5.48 12.42
C HIS A 44 -11.99 -6.86 12.99
N ASP A 45 -11.50 -7.15 14.20
CA ASP A 45 -11.60 -8.43 14.88
C ASP A 45 -12.86 -9.26 14.52
N GLN A 46 -12.64 -10.47 14.00
CA GLN A 46 -13.60 -11.59 13.87
C GLN A 46 -14.60 -11.58 12.70
N SER A 47 -14.50 -10.72 11.69
CA SER A 47 -15.24 -10.96 10.44
C SER A 47 -14.53 -12.03 9.60
N GLU A 48 -15.26 -13.07 9.16
CA GLU A 48 -14.70 -14.19 8.36
C GLU A 48 -14.18 -13.76 6.97
N GLU A 49 -14.60 -12.59 6.48
CA GLU A 49 -14.17 -12.06 5.18
C GLU A 49 -13.03 -11.05 5.36
N GLU A 50 -11.84 -11.40 4.87
CA GLU A 50 -10.69 -10.48 4.80
C GLU A 50 -11.02 -9.33 3.84
N MET A 51 -11.13 -8.11 4.36
CA MET A 51 -11.33 -6.90 3.56
C MET A 51 -9.99 -6.22 3.27
N PHE A 52 -9.45 -6.49 2.09
CA PHE A 52 -8.24 -5.82 1.59
C PHE A 52 -8.59 -4.59 0.77
N THR A 53 -8.02 -3.45 1.15
CA THR A 53 -8.03 -2.24 0.33
C THR A 53 -6.67 -2.11 -0.35
N THR A 54 -6.67 -2.06 -1.67
CA THR A 54 -5.47 -2.02 -2.50
C THR A 54 -5.29 -0.63 -3.07
N PHE A 55 -4.13 -0.04 -2.81
CA PHE A 55 -3.73 1.27 -3.30
C PHE A 55 -2.57 1.15 -4.27
N LEU A 56 -2.65 1.87 -5.38
CA LEU A 56 -1.49 2.17 -6.21
C LEU A 56 -0.61 3.20 -5.48
N VAL A 57 0.68 2.91 -5.31
CA VAL A 57 1.62 3.82 -4.66
C VAL A 57 2.28 4.70 -5.71
N LEU A 58 1.99 6.00 -5.65
CA LEU A 58 2.54 7.01 -6.53
C LEU A 58 3.64 7.78 -5.81
N HIS A 59 4.81 7.84 -6.44
CA HIS A 59 5.96 8.61 -5.96
C HIS A 59 6.69 9.22 -7.15
N SER A 60 7.16 10.45 -6.99
CA SER A 60 8.07 11.11 -7.92
C SER A 60 9.18 11.80 -7.14
N ALA A 61 10.25 12.21 -7.83
CA ALA A 61 11.36 12.92 -7.19
C ALA A 61 10.91 14.22 -6.50
N GLU A 62 9.86 14.85 -7.03
CA GLU A 62 9.27 16.08 -6.50
C GLU A 62 8.46 15.88 -5.22
N PHE A 63 8.11 14.63 -4.86
CA PHE A 63 7.34 14.33 -3.66
C PHE A 63 8.20 14.23 -2.39
N ASP A 64 9.53 14.34 -2.51
CA ASP A 64 10.52 14.22 -1.42
C ASP A 64 10.35 12.93 -0.60
N ASN A 65 9.76 13.01 0.60
CA ASN A 65 9.52 11.88 1.51
C ASN A 65 8.06 11.40 1.51
N ARG A 66 7.24 11.91 0.58
CA ARG A 66 5.81 11.63 0.52
C ARG A 66 5.46 10.71 -0.63
N VAL A 67 4.33 10.04 -0.47
CA VAL A 67 3.68 9.21 -1.49
C VAL A 67 2.20 9.50 -1.51
N ILE A 68 1.58 9.29 -2.67
CA ILE A 68 0.13 9.28 -2.81
C ILE A 68 -0.31 7.84 -2.97
N LEU A 69 -1.24 7.39 -2.14
CA LEU A 69 -1.91 6.11 -2.23
C LEU A 69 -3.24 6.34 -2.94
N TYR A 70 -3.40 5.76 -4.13
CA TYR A 70 -4.62 5.88 -4.94
C TYR A 70 -5.41 4.58 -4.88
N ASP A 71 -6.65 4.61 -4.38
CA ASP A 71 -7.49 3.42 -4.21
C ASP A 71 -7.91 2.86 -5.58
N ILE A 72 -7.51 1.61 -5.82
CA ILE A 72 -7.87 0.83 -7.02
C ILE A 72 -8.80 -0.34 -6.70
N SER A 73 -9.09 -0.58 -5.41
CA SER A 73 -9.97 -1.65 -4.95
C SER A 73 -11.44 -1.28 -5.06
N ARG A 74 -11.81 -0.06 -4.68
CA ARG A 74 -13.20 0.41 -4.66
C ARG A 74 -13.48 1.39 -5.81
N GLN A 75 -14.76 1.62 -6.10
CA GLN A 75 -15.20 2.60 -7.11
C GLN A 75 -15.06 4.06 -6.65
N THR A 76 -14.79 4.28 -5.36
CA THR A 76 -14.70 5.61 -4.72
C THR A 76 -13.40 6.36 -5.04
N HIS A 77 -12.35 5.68 -5.53
CA HIS A 77 -11.09 6.29 -5.98
C HIS A 77 -10.48 7.30 -4.99
N THR A 78 -10.47 6.96 -3.70
CA THR A 78 -9.91 7.81 -2.66
C THR A 78 -8.39 7.97 -2.83
N THR A 79 -7.87 9.11 -2.39
CA THR A 79 -6.43 9.38 -2.35
C THR A 79 -5.99 9.70 -0.94
N ILE A 80 -4.83 9.19 -0.57
CA ILE A 80 -4.22 9.44 0.74
C ILE A 80 -2.80 9.89 0.50
N THR A 81 -2.40 11.02 1.08
CA THR A 81 -1.00 11.42 1.09
C THR A 81 -0.38 10.98 2.41
N THR A 82 0.72 10.25 2.36
CA THR A 82 1.44 9.78 3.55
C THR A 82 2.94 9.86 3.36
N GLU A 83 3.70 9.65 4.43
CA GLU A 83 5.17 9.63 4.39
C GLU A 83 5.70 8.21 4.17
N ILE A 84 6.82 8.11 3.46
CA ILE A 84 7.54 6.85 3.20
C ILE A 84 7.99 6.20 4.52
N LEU A 85 8.26 7.01 5.55
CA LEU A 85 8.54 6.51 6.90
C LEU A 85 7.46 5.55 7.41
N PHE A 86 6.18 5.88 7.22
CA PHE A 86 5.10 5.04 7.73
C PHE A 86 5.01 3.71 6.97
N LEU A 87 5.16 3.75 5.64
CA LEU A 87 5.28 2.53 4.84
C LEU A 87 6.44 1.64 5.29
N SER A 88 7.60 2.23 5.63
CA SER A 88 8.76 1.47 6.14
C SER A 88 8.50 0.82 7.49
N LYS A 89 7.62 1.42 8.31
CA LYS A 89 7.17 0.88 9.59
C LYS A 89 6.03 -0.12 9.46
N GLY A 90 5.48 -0.32 8.26
CA GLY A 90 4.40 -1.29 8.01
C GLY A 90 3.02 -0.84 8.46
N TYR A 91 2.78 0.48 8.54
CA TYR A 91 1.44 1.02 8.73
C TYR A 91 1.23 2.29 7.88
N ILE A 92 -0.02 2.71 7.72
CA ILE A 92 -0.34 4.07 7.33
C ILE A 92 -1.08 4.79 8.45
N GLU A 93 -0.93 6.10 8.52
CA GLU A 93 -1.51 6.93 9.57
C GLU A 93 -2.57 7.85 8.96
N PHE A 94 -3.75 7.87 9.58
CA PHE A 94 -4.84 8.79 9.26
C PHE A 94 -5.16 9.63 10.48
N ILE A 95 -5.49 10.91 10.24
CA ILE A 95 -5.94 11.82 11.28
C ILE A 95 -7.36 12.22 10.92
N ASP A 96 -8.33 11.83 11.75
CA ASP A 96 -9.73 12.24 11.61
C ASP A 96 -10.28 12.75 12.95
N VAL A 97 -10.88 13.95 12.93
CA VAL A 97 -11.45 14.66 14.10
C VAL A 97 -10.71 14.45 15.44
N GLY A 98 -9.38 14.57 15.45
CA GLY A 98 -8.56 14.45 16.67
C GLY A 98 -8.22 13.03 17.10
N MET A 99 -8.61 12.00 16.34
CA MET A 99 -8.12 10.63 16.47
C MET A 99 -7.01 10.35 15.45
N VAL A 100 -6.04 9.54 15.86
CA VAL A 100 -4.96 9.05 15.00
C VAL A 100 -5.13 7.55 14.84
N ASP A 101 -5.57 7.12 13.67
CA ASP A 101 -5.72 5.71 13.34
C ASP A 101 -4.52 5.20 12.56
N ARG A 102 -4.06 4.01 12.91
CA ARG A 102 -2.94 3.33 12.25
C ARG A 102 -3.39 2.00 11.70
N LEU A 103 -3.42 1.89 10.38
CA LEU A 103 -3.81 0.66 9.69
C LEU A 103 -2.57 -0.10 9.21
N PRO A 104 -2.48 -1.42 9.44
CA PRO A 104 -1.35 -2.21 8.99
C PRO A 104 -1.32 -2.24 7.46
N VAL A 105 -0.12 -2.13 6.88
CA VAL A 105 0.08 -2.12 5.43
C VAL A 105 1.23 -3.03 5.02
N LYS A 106 1.10 -3.64 3.84
CA LYS A 106 2.17 -4.35 3.17
C LYS A 106 2.30 -3.91 1.72
N LEU A 107 3.54 -3.93 1.22
CA LEU A 107 3.82 -3.59 -0.17
C LEU A 107 3.78 -4.85 -1.04
N TYR A 108 3.16 -4.71 -2.21
CA TYR A 108 3.04 -5.73 -3.22
C TYR A 108 3.59 -5.20 -4.54
N LYS A 109 4.08 -6.10 -5.39
CA LYS A 109 4.45 -5.79 -6.77
C LYS A 109 3.53 -6.55 -7.72
N ARG A 110 3.02 -5.88 -8.74
CA ARG A 110 2.30 -6.55 -9.83
C ARG A 110 3.28 -7.34 -10.69
N GLU A 111 2.98 -8.59 -10.97
CA GLU A 111 3.62 -9.32 -12.06
C GLU A 111 2.78 -9.16 -13.33
N GLU A 112 3.41 -8.80 -14.45
CA GLU A 112 2.73 -8.86 -15.74
C GLU A 112 2.41 -10.32 -16.07
N ALA A 113 1.15 -10.60 -16.40
CA ALA A 113 0.78 -11.88 -16.98
C ALA A 113 1.61 -12.07 -18.26
N ARG A 114 2.50 -13.08 -18.24
CA ARG A 114 3.29 -13.50 -19.41
C ARG A 114 2.40 -13.97 -20.55
#